data_AF-A0A7S4S6N1-F1
#
_entry.id   AF-A0A7S4S6N1-F1
#
_cell.length_a   1.000
_cell.length_b   1.000
_cell.length_c   1.000
_cell.angle_alpha   90.00
_cell.angle_beta   90.00
_cell.angle_gamma   90.00
#
_symmetry.space_group_name_H-M   'P 1'
#
loop_
_entity.id
_entity.type
_entity.pdbx_description
1 polymer ?
#
loop_
_entity_poly.entity_id
_entity_poly.type
_entity_poly.pdbx_seq_one_letter_code
_entity_poly.pdbx_strand_id
1 'polypeptide(L)'
;FFASFGSGTHISCRSQVTMNGTMRQKATLRRQNTTEDIKQFTSEVVDDISILKLEDSIKPTKEKFDTADFANGRNMSPLQERWNALTMLPSAFYCIYFLLSGKWEISDIEEDITLATNDRCVKSSLFPNVHAMPPLPVLCIALSLLLHNPLSFLYHWRYAVLLPPGLPRIEHWSRRLDTSGIHFSSAFIAYGTSGSLTYFVLNAIYNAVCIRFQFEKKIRPIRNRTCLLVSMLAYTTPIIWQGNKTCFASIWSILAIALWMFAAYPIGGWSHAAFHVFWWFVPPLLLEFACSLPVSQDQILMAARCSMPREE
;
A
#
# COMPACT_ATOMS: atom_id res chain seq x y z
N PHE A 1 12.70 -3.05 25.78
CA PHE A 1 11.25 -3.32 25.84
C PHE A 1 10.80 -4.23 24.68
N PHE A 2 11.64 -5.17 24.25
CA PHE A 2 11.24 -6.24 23.35
C PHE A 2 11.04 -7.48 24.22
N ALA A 3 9.82 -7.63 24.74
CA ALA A 3 9.39 -8.89 25.32
C ALA A 3 9.08 -9.85 24.16
N SER A 4 9.65 -11.05 24.29
CA SER A 4 9.39 -12.22 23.46
C SER A 4 7.88 -12.44 23.31
N PHE A 5 7.33 -12.18 22.12
CA PHE A 5 6.04 -12.73 21.72
C PHE A 5 6.27 -14.19 21.30
N GLY A 6 6.17 -15.08 22.29
CA GLY A 6 6.16 -16.51 22.09
C GLY A 6 4.87 -17.01 21.45
N SER A 7 5.03 -18.06 20.65
CA SER A 7 4.05 -19.08 20.25
C SER A 7 2.72 -18.60 19.64
N GLY A 8 2.73 -18.48 18.31
CA GLY A 8 2.01 -19.45 17.47
C GLY A 8 0.49 -19.57 17.66
N THR A 9 -0.24 -18.66 17.03
CA THR A 9 -1.37 -19.07 16.19
C THR A 9 -0.97 -18.77 14.76
N HIS A 10 -0.34 -19.74 14.10
CA HIS A 10 -0.27 -19.74 12.64
C HIS A 10 -1.72 -19.83 12.15
N ILE A 11 -2.36 -18.68 11.91
CA ILE A 11 -3.60 -18.64 11.11
C ILE A 11 -3.14 -18.97 9.70
N SER A 12 -3.02 -20.26 9.42
CA SER A 12 -2.80 -20.77 8.07
C SER A 12 -4.00 -20.34 7.25
N CYS A 13 -3.84 -19.29 6.44
CA CYS A 13 -4.76 -18.96 5.35
C CYS A 13 -4.61 -20.04 4.26
N ARG A 14 -4.99 -21.28 4.59
CA ARG A 14 -5.03 -22.39 3.65
C ARG A 14 -6.29 -22.25 2.81
N SER A 15 -6.24 -21.40 1.80
CA SER A 15 -7.24 -21.45 0.73
C SER A 15 -6.84 -22.60 -0.18
N GLN A 16 -7.50 -23.76 -0.06
CA GLN A 16 -7.41 -24.81 -1.06
C GLN A 16 -8.07 -24.29 -2.35
N VAL A 17 -7.29 -23.63 -3.19
CA VAL A 17 -7.69 -23.29 -4.56
C VAL A 17 -7.38 -24.51 -5.42
N THR A 18 -8.35 -25.38 -5.61
CA THR A 18 -8.32 -26.41 -6.64
C THR A 18 -8.32 -25.74 -8.01
N MET A 19 -7.12 -25.58 -8.61
CA MET A 19 -6.99 -25.08 -9.97
C MET A 19 -7.37 -26.17 -10.98
N ASN A 20 -8.62 -26.13 -11.44
CA ASN A 20 -9.04 -26.89 -12.61
C ASN A 20 -8.30 -26.40 -13.88
N GLY A 21 -7.67 -27.32 -14.59
CA GLY A 21 -6.78 -27.08 -15.75
C GLY A 21 -7.40 -26.40 -16.99
N THR A 22 -8.68 -26.03 -16.97
CA THR A 22 -9.39 -25.35 -18.05
C THR A 22 -9.12 -23.84 -18.14
N MET A 23 -8.43 -23.22 -17.17
CA MET A 23 -8.16 -21.77 -17.20
C MET A 23 -6.99 -21.34 -18.12
N ARG A 24 -6.09 -22.24 -18.50
CA ARG A 24 -4.88 -21.86 -19.26
C ARG A 24 -5.17 -21.44 -20.71
N GLN A 25 -6.21 -21.98 -21.35
CA GLN A 25 -6.60 -21.59 -22.72
C GLN A 25 -7.39 -20.27 -22.80
N LYS A 26 -8.11 -19.86 -21.75
CA LYS A 26 -8.83 -18.57 -21.73
C LYS A 26 -7.90 -17.36 -21.53
N ALA A 27 -6.71 -17.56 -20.97
CA ALA A 27 -5.76 -16.47 -20.72
C ALA A 27 -5.15 -15.89 -22.01
N THR A 28 -4.92 -16.73 -23.03
CA THR A 28 -4.29 -16.30 -24.29
C THR A 28 -5.23 -15.51 -25.18
N LEU A 29 -6.54 -15.85 -25.21
CA LEU A 29 -7.54 -15.14 -26.00
C LEU A 29 -7.86 -13.73 -25.44
N ARG A 30 -7.54 -13.47 -24.17
CA ARG A 30 -7.84 -12.18 -23.50
C ARG A 30 -6.80 -11.09 -23.74
N ARG A 31 -5.67 -11.41 -24.38
CA ARG A 31 -4.53 -10.49 -24.56
C ARG A 31 -4.65 -9.55 -25.77
N GLN A 32 -5.59 -9.79 -26.69
CA GLN A 32 -5.77 -8.94 -27.88
C GLN A 32 -6.77 -7.79 -27.70
N ASN A 33 -7.61 -7.80 -26.66
CA ASN A 33 -8.57 -6.71 -26.39
C ASN A 33 -8.01 -5.59 -25.50
N THR A 34 -6.85 -5.78 -24.87
CA THR A 34 -6.37 -4.88 -23.81
C THR A 34 -6.04 -3.46 -24.26
N THR A 35 -5.67 -3.23 -25.52
CA THR A 35 -5.29 -1.87 -25.98
C THR A 35 -6.50 -0.97 -26.23
N GLU A 36 -7.58 -1.51 -26.82
CA GLU A 36 -8.82 -0.75 -27.05
C GLU A 36 -9.58 -0.56 -25.73
N ASP A 37 -9.58 -1.57 -24.85
CA ASP A 37 -10.14 -1.46 -23.50
C ASP A 37 -9.48 -0.33 -22.69
N ILE A 38 -8.15 -0.16 -22.81
CA ILE A 38 -7.43 0.93 -22.13
C ILE A 38 -7.84 2.30 -22.69
N LYS A 39 -7.94 2.46 -24.01
CA LYS A 39 -8.32 3.75 -24.61
C LYS A 39 -9.74 4.15 -24.20
N GLN A 40 -10.69 3.22 -24.28
CA GLN A 40 -12.08 3.45 -23.90
C GLN A 40 -12.20 3.82 -22.41
N PHE A 41 -11.52 3.08 -21.54
CA PHE A 41 -11.49 3.42 -20.11
C PHE A 41 -10.86 4.79 -19.86
N THR A 42 -9.82 5.17 -20.61
CA THR A 42 -9.17 6.48 -20.44
C THR A 42 -10.12 7.62 -20.83
N SER A 43 -10.93 7.47 -21.88
CA SER A 43 -11.96 8.46 -22.23
C SER A 43 -13.07 8.52 -21.18
N GLU A 44 -13.54 7.38 -20.67
CA GLU A 44 -14.60 7.32 -19.66
C GLU A 44 -14.16 7.96 -18.33
N VAL A 45 -12.92 7.71 -17.89
CA VAL A 45 -12.37 8.35 -16.67
C VAL A 45 -12.23 9.86 -16.85
N VAL A 46 -11.89 10.34 -18.05
CA VAL A 46 -11.84 11.78 -18.34
C VAL A 46 -13.23 12.41 -18.23
N ASP A 47 -14.27 11.70 -18.67
CA ASP A 47 -15.66 12.15 -18.55
C ASP A 47 -16.16 12.05 -17.11
N ASP A 48 -15.76 11.06 -16.30
CA ASP A 48 -16.11 11.00 -14.87
C ASP A 48 -15.42 12.10 -14.03
N ILE A 49 -14.26 12.60 -14.46
CA ILE A 49 -13.68 13.82 -13.88
C ILE A 49 -14.61 15.04 -14.08
N SER A 50 -15.48 15.01 -15.08
CA SER A 50 -16.52 16.04 -15.23
C SER A 50 -17.64 15.93 -14.18
N ILE A 51 -17.91 14.73 -13.62
CA ILE A 51 -18.82 14.56 -12.48
C ILE A 51 -18.26 15.23 -11.21
N LEU A 52 -16.94 15.28 -11.04
CA LEU A 52 -16.32 16.07 -9.96
C LEU A 52 -16.55 17.59 -10.13
N LYS A 53 -16.91 18.07 -11.33
CA LYS A 53 -17.33 19.47 -11.52
C LYS A 53 -18.79 19.71 -11.09
N LEU A 54 -19.61 18.66 -10.98
CA LEU A 54 -21.01 18.79 -10.56
C LEU A 54 -21.14 19.17 -9.08
N GLU A 55 -20.17 18.83 -8.23
CA GLU A 55 -20.14 19.24 -6.81
C GLU A 55 -20.04 20.78 -6.65
N ASP A 56 -19.46 21.50 -7.61
CA ASP A 56 -19.41 22.97 -7.57
C ASP A 56 -20.82 23.61 -7.82
N SER A 57 -21.83 22.83 -8.23
CA SER A 57 -23.19 23.30 -8.55
C SER A 57 -24.22 23.14 -7.42
N ILE A 58 -23.96 22.29 -6.43
CA ILE A 58 -24.84 22.14 -5.27
C ILE A 58 -24.60 23.36 -4.36
N LYS A 59 -25.55 24.30 -4.32
CA LYS A 59 -25.50 25.47 -3.44
C LYS A 59 -25.35 24.99 -1.99
N PRO A 60 -24.19 25.18 -1.34
CA PRO A 60 -24.03 24.79 0.05
C PRO A 60 -24.95 25.67 0.89
N THR A 61 -25.74 25.06 1.76
CA THR A 61 -26.34 25.74 2.92
C THR A 61 -25.17 26.22 3.78
N LYS A 62 -24.76 27.47 3.58
CA LYS A 62 -23.47 28.05 4.00
C LYS A 62 -23.42 28.34 5.50
N GLU A 63 -23.01 27.35 6.29
CA GLU A 63 -21.94 27.64 7.23
C GLU A 63 -20.63 27.60 6.43
N LYS A 64 -19.91 28.72 6.36
CA LYS A 64 -18.58 28.74 5.73
C LYS A 64 -17.69 27.81 6.55
N PHE A 65 -17.30 26.67 5.98
CA PHE A 65 -16.28 25.81 6.57
C PHE A 65 -14.98 26.61 6.71
N ASP A 66 -14.65 27.02 7.94
CA ASP A 66 -13.42 27.75 8.22
C ASP A 66 -12.26 26.75 8.24
N THR A 67 -11.40 26.86 7.22
CA THR A 67 -10.22 26.01 7.08
C THR A 67 -9.18 26.31 8.17
N ALA A 68 -9.14 27.54 8.68
CA ALA A 68 -8.25 27.92 9.76
C ALA A 68 -8.69 27.26 11.07
N ASP A 69 -9.98 27.29 11.42
CA ASP A 69 -10.49 26.60 12.61
C ASP A 69 -10.28 25.09 12.54
N PHE A 70 -10.55 24.50 11.38
CA PHE A 70 -10.28 23.08 11.15
C PHE A 70 -8.78 22.73 11.31
N ALA A 71 -7.87 23.60 10.85
CA ALA A 71 -6.43 23.41 11.00
C ALA A 71 -5.98 23.62 12.46
N ASN A 72 -6.52 24.63 13.13
CA ASN A 72 -6.16 25.00 14.50
C ASN A 72 -6.53 23.91 15.50
N GLY A 73 -7.69 23.26 15.33
CA GLY A 73 -8.09 22.11 16.14
C GLY A 73 -7.20 20.86 15.96
N ARG A 74 -6.32 20.86 14.95
CA ARG A 74 -5.41 19.75 14.62
C ARG A 74 -3.94 20.14 14.77
N ASN A 75 -3.64 21.24 15.45
CA ASN A 75 -2.27 21.62 15.74
C ASN A 75 -1.62 20.61 16.67
N MET A 76 -0.42 20.18 16.30
CA MET A 76 0.38 19.23 17.05
C MET A 76 1.62 19.95 17.62
N SER A 77 1.99 19.60 18.86
CA SER A 77 3.21 20.10 19.49
C SER A 77 4.45 19.52 18.80
N PRO A 78 5.63 20.17 18.93
CA PRO A 78 6.88 19.60 18.43
C PRO A 78 7.14 18.16 18.88
N LEU A 79 6.78 17.82 20.12
CA LEU A 79 6.92 16.47 20.65
C LEU A 79 5.99 15.48 19.93
N GLN A 80 4.73 15.85 19.71
CA GLN A 80 3.77 15.01 18.98
C GLN A 80 4.22 14.77 17.53
N GLU A 81 4.78 15.79 16.87
CA GLU A 81 5.32 15.64 15.51
C GLU A 81 6.55 14.72 15.45
N ARG A 82 7.43 14.73 16.47
CA ARG A 82 8.53 13.75 16.56
C ARG A 82 7.99 12.33 16.66
N TRP A 83 6.94 12.12 17.46
CA TRP A 83 6.31 10.82 17.56
C TRP A 83 5.63 10.38 16.27
N ASN A 84 4.97 11.29 15.55
CA ASN A 84 4.45 10.99 14.21
C ASN A 84 5.57 10.53 13.27
N ALA A 85 6.73 11.19 13.28
CA ALA A 85 7.87 10.78 12.46
C ALA A 85 8.40 9.40 12.86
N LEU A 86 8.65 9.17 14.14
CA LEU A 86 9.21 7.90 14.64
C LEU A 86 8.27 6.72 14.45
N THR A 87 6.96 6.95 14.55
CA THR A 87 5.96 5.90 14.34
C THR A 87 5.86 5.46 12.88
N MET A 88 6.53 6.09 11.91
CA MET A 88 6.59 5.56 10.54
C MET A 88 7.63 4.45 10.35
N LEU A 89 8.63 4.36 11.23
CA LEU A 89 9.79 3.49 11.02
C LEU A 89 9.48 1.99 11.04
N PRO A 90 8.65 1.46 11.96
CA PRO A 90 8.45 0.01 12.08
C PRO A 90 7.91 -0.65 10.81
N SER A 91 7.02 0.02 10.08
CA SER A 91 6.47 -0.49 8.82
C SER A 91 7.55 -0.64 7.74
N ALA A 92 8.47 0.32 7.65
CA ALA A 92 9.58 0.28 6.69
C ALA A 92 10.56 -0.84 7.06
N PHE A 93 10.95 -0.92 8.33
CA PHE A 93 11.84 -1.97 8.83
C PHE A 93 11.24 -3.37 8.68
N TYR A 94 9.93 -3.53 8.90
CA TYR A 94 9.25 -4.80 8.65
C TYR A 94 9.35 -5.21 7.18
N CYS A 95 9.17 -4.29 6.22
CA CYS A 95 9.33 -4.60 4.80
C CYS A 95 10.76 -5.04 4.46
N ILE A 96 11.77 -4.34 4.98
CA ILE A 96 13.18 -4.72 4.81
C ILE A 96 13.41 -6.12 5.37
N TYR A 97 12.98 -6.35 6.61
CA TYR A 97 13.10 -7.65 7.26
C TYR A 97 12.41 -8.75 6.45
N PHE A 98 11.18 -8.53 6.00
CA PHE A 98 10.41 -9.52 5.23
C PHE A 98 11.11 -9.90 3.92
N LEU A 99 11.67 -8.92 3.19
CA LEU A 99 12.41 -9.16 1.95
C LEU A 99 13.72 -9.92 2.21
N LEU A 100 14.51 -9.48 3.18
CA LEU A 100 15.86 -9.99 3.42
C LEU A 100 15.89 -11.32 4.20
N SER A 101 14.83 -11.64 4.92
CA SER A 101 14.73 -12.90 5.68
C SER A 101 14.23 -14.08 4.87
N GLY A 102 13.81 -13.87 3.61
CA GLY A 102 13.21 -14.93 2.79
C GLY A 102 11.81 -15.33 3.25
N LYS A 103 11.14 -14.55 4.12
CA LYS A 103 9.79 -14.89 4.63
C LYS A 103 8.70 -14.97 3.57
N TRP A 104 8.98 -14.49 2.37
CA TRP A 104 8.11 -14.64 1.21
C TRP A 104 8.23 -16.01 0.53
N GLU A 105 9.28 -16.78 0.85
CA GLU A 105 9.43 -18.18 0.45
C GLU A 105 8.49 -19.03 1.33
N ILE A 106 7.43 -19.56 0.74
CA ILE A 106 6.49 -20.43 1.45
C ILE A 106 7.10 -21.83 1.52
N SER A 107 7.28 -22.36 2.73
CA SER A 107 7.98 -23.63 3.02
C SER A 107 7.22 -24.90 2.66
N ASP A 108 5.93 -24.81 2.34
CA ASP A 108 5.02 -25.96 2.35
C ASP A 108 4.71 -26.53 0.95
N ILE A 109 5.62 -26.32 -0.02
CA ILE A 109 5.42 -26.83 -1.38
C ILE A 109 5.97 -28.27 -1.45
N GLU A 110 5.08 -29.26 -1.23
CA GLU A 110 5.36 -30.70 -1.37
C GLU A 110 5.35 -31.19 -2.84
N GLU A 111 5.62 -30.34 -3.83
CA GLU A 111 5.64 -30.79 -5.24
C GLU A 111 6.95 -31.50 -5.62
N ASP A 112 6.83 -32.51 -6.47
CA ASP A 112 7.94 -33.17 -7.17
C ASP A 112 8.71 -32.14 -8.01
N ILE A 113 9.73 -31.54 -7.40
CA ILE A 113 10.60 -30.56 -8.04
C ILE A 113 11.51 -31.29 -9.02
N THR A 114 11.16 -31.28 -10.30
CA THR A 114 12.11 -31.56 -11.37
C THR A 114 13.24 -30.52 -11.35
N LEU A 115 14.49 -30.98 -11.37
CA LEU A 115 15.73 -30.18 -11.40
C LEU A 115 15.61 -28.97 -12.33
N ALA A 116 15.51 -27.77 -11.74
CA ALA A 116 15.53 -26.52 -12.50
C ALA A 116 16.98 -26.15 -12.87
N THR A 117 17.15 -25.54 -14.04
CA THR A 117 18.42 -24.97 -14.48
C THR A 117 18.84 -23.81 -13.58
N ASN A 118 20.13 -23.75 -13.22
CA ASN A 118 20.70 -22.91 -12.17
C ASN A 118 20.67 -21.38 -12.40
N ASP A 119 20.23 -20.91 -13.57
CA ASP A 119 20.56 -19.56 -14.04
C ASP A 119 19.85 -18.41 -13.33
N ARG A 120 18.86 -18.68 -12.45
CA ARG A 120 18.17 -17.61 -11.70
C ARG A 120 18.20 -17.78 -10.17
N CYS A 121 19.05 -18.67 -9.67
CA CYS A 121 19.32 -18.73 -8.23
C CYS A 121 20.26 -17.59 -7.82
N VAL A 122 19.96 -16.94 -6.70
CA VAL A 122 20.79 -15.91 -6.09
C VAL A 122 21.66 -16.56 -5.03
N LYS A 123 22.98 -16.40 -5.14
CA LYS A 123 23.95 -16.78 -4.10
C LYS A 123 24.54 -15.51 -3.51
N SER A 124 24.14 -15.18 -2.29
CA SER A 124 24.64 -14.01 -1.57
C SER A 124 25.07 -14.41 -0.16
N SER A 125 26.30 -14.06 0.22
CA SER A 125 26.77 -14.21 1.59
C SER A 125 26.13 -13.19 2.55
N LEU A 126 25.68 -12.04 2.03
CA LEU A 126 25.02 -11.01 2.82
C LEU A 126 23.55 -11.34 3.13
N PHE A 127 22.90 -12.08 2.23
CA PHE A 127 21.48 -12.45 2.33
C PHE A 127 21.33 -13.96 2.11
N PRO A 128 21.77 -14.79 3.08
CA PRO A 128 21.82 -16.25 2.91
C PRO A 128 20.44 -16.91 2.73
N ASN A 129 19.37 -16.21 3.14
CA ASN A 129 17.99 -16.70 3.06
C ASN A 129 17.24 -16.14 1.82
N VAL A 130 17.94 -15.51 0.88
CA VAL A 130 17.34 -14.99 -0.35
C VAL A 130 17.85 -15.83 -1.51
N HIS A 131 17.13 -16.91 -1.81
CA HIS A 131 17.57 -17.92 -2.78
C HIS A 131 17.19 -17.55 -4.22
N ALA A 132 16.22 -16.65 -4.39
CA ALA A 132 15.88 -16.01 -5.66
C ALA A 132 15.37 -14.57 -5.41
N MET A 133 15.06 -13.83 -6.48
CA MET A 133 14.42 -12.51 -6.32
C MET A 133 13.01 -12.65 -5.74
N PRO A 134 12.55 -11.74 -4.85
CA PRO A 134 11.18 -11.77 -4.37
C PRO A 134 10.16 -11.54 -5.51
N PRO A 135 8.94 -12.06 -5.41
CA PRO A 135 7.90 -11.81 -6.40
C PRO A 135 7.64 -10.32 -6.61
N LEU A 136 7.36 -9.92 -7.85
CA LEU A 136 7.13 -8.52 -8.18
C LEU A 136 5.99 -7.87 -7.36
N PRO A 137 4.85 -8.53 -7.08
CA PRO A 137 3.83 -7.97 -6.20
C PRO A 137 4.35 -7.67 -4.78
N VAL A 138 5.14 -8.57 -4.20
CA VAL A 138 5.77 -8.39 -2.87
C VAL A 138 6.73 -7.20 -2.91
N LEU A 139 7.57 -7.10 -3.94
CA LEU A 139 8.47 -5.97 -4.14
C LEU A 139 7.71 -4.65 -4.28
N CYS A 140 6.61 -4.61 -5.02
CA CYS A 140 5.81 -3.39 -5.18
C CYS A 140 5.24 -2.90 -3.84
N ILE A 141 4.70 -3.79 -3.01
CA ILE A 141 4.20 -3.42 -1.67
C ILE A 141 5.33 -2.92 -0.78
N ALA A 142 6.45 -3.63 -0.73
CA ALA A 142 7.61 -3.21 0.06
C ALA A 142 8.15 -1.85 -0.40
N LEU A 143 8.38 -1.66 -1.71
CA LEU A 143 8.84 -0.40 -2.28
C LEU A 143 7.88 0.75 -2.01
N SER A 144 6.57 0.51 -2.05
CA SER A 144 5.56 1.52 -1.75
C SER A 144 5.76 2.13 -0.36
N LEU A 145 6.08 1.31 0.64
CA LEU A 145 6.26 1.71 2.03
C LEU A 145 7.67 2.29 2.27
N LEU A 146 8.68 1.70 1.64
CA LEU A 146 10.07 2.19 1.71
C LEU A 146 10.25 3.57 1.08
N LEU A 147 9.46 3.92 0.06
CA LEU A 147 9.53 5.22 -0.60
C LEU A 147 8.66 6.28 0.08
N HIS A 148 7.48 5.91 0.61
CA HIS A 148 6.62 6.87 1.30
C HIS A 148 7.09 7.22 2.71
N ASN A 149 7.55 6.23 3.50
CA ASN A 149 7.91 6.48 4.90
C ASN A 149 9.01 7.55 5.08
N PRO A 150 10.05 7.64 4.23
CA PRO A 150 11.01 8.74 4.28
C PRO A 150 10.39 10.11 4.00
N LEU A 151 9.43 10.21 3.07
CA LEU A 151 8.74 11.48 2.77
C LEU A 151 7.88 11.92 3.96
N SER A 152 7.16 10.97 4.56
CA SER A 152 6.33 11.21 5.74
C SER A 152 7.15 11.57 6.97
N PHE A 153 8.26 10.85 7.19
CA PHE A 153 9.23 11.15 8.23
C PHE A 153 9.78 12.58 8.04
N LEU A 154 10.23 12.92 6.83
CA LEU A 154 10.75 14.24 6.52
C LEU A 154 9.72 15.34 6.79
N TYR A 155 8.46 15.12 6.41
CA TYR A 155 7.37 16.04 6.71
C TYR A 155 7.23 16.26 8.21
N HIS A 156 6.97 15.21 9.00
CA HIS A 156 6.75 15.34 10.43
C HIS A 156 7.99 15.85 11.19
N TRP A 157 9.18 15.38 10.84
CA TRP A 157 10.42 15.80 11.48
C TRP A 157 10.72 17.29 11.22
N ARG A 158 10.49 17.76 9.98
CA ARG A 158 10.66 19.17 9.65
C ARG A 158 9.70 20.06 10.45
N TYR A 159 8.46 19.60 10.66
CA TYR A 159 7.47 20.29 11.47
C TYR A 159 7.82 20.29 12.96
N ALA A 160 8.44 19.23 13.44
CA ALA A 160 8.90 19.13 14.82
C ALA A 160 10.08 20.07 15.14
N VAL A 161 10.93 20.38 14.16
CA VAL A 161 12.21 21.05 14.41
C VAL A 161 12.28 22.48 13.84
N LEU A 162 11.70 22.73 12.66
CA LEU A 162 11.96 23.96 11.92
C LEU A 162 10.77 24.92 11.82
N LEU A 163 9.53 24.42 11.91
CA LEU A 163 8.36 25.26 11.67
C LEU A 163 7.77 25.78 12.98
N PRO A 164 7.84 27.09 13.26
CA PRO A 164 7.21 27.66 14.43
C PRO A 164 5.68 27.46 14.42
N PRO A 165 5.04 27.39 15.59
CA PRO A 165 3.59 27.39 15.70
C PRO A 165 2.97 28.56 14.91
N GLY A 166 1.87 28.31 14.21
CA GLY A 166 1.11 29.35 13.50
C GLY A 166 1.41 29.52 12.01
N LEU A 167 2.44 28.85 11.46
CA LEU A 167 2.65 28.84 10.00
C LEU A 167 1.62 27.95 9.29
N PRO A 168 1.19 28.32 8.06
CA PRO A 168 0.21 27.56 7.30
C PRO A 168 0.73 26.17 6.93
N ARG A 169 0.34 25.18 7.75
CA ARG A 169 0.81 23.80 7.63
C ARG A 169 0.35 23.10 6.36
N ILE A 170 -0.82 23.50 5.86
CA ILE A 170 -1.50 22.82 4.75
C ILE A 170 -0.78 23.06 3.43
N GLU A 171 -0.15 24.23 3.25
CA GLU A 171 0.44 24.62 1.97
C GLU A 171 1.92 24.24 1.81
N HIS A 172 2.58 23.86 2.91
CA HIS A 172 4.02 23.56 2.90
C HIS A 172 4.37 22.38 1.97
N TRP A 173 5.46 22.52 1.21
CA TRP A 173 5.88 21.55 0.19
C TRP A 173 6.07 20.13 0.73
N SER A 174 6.62 19.97 1.95
CA SER A 174 6.85 18.62 2.51
C SER A 174 5.55 17.88 2.81
N ARG A 175 4.47 18.60 3.17
CA ARG A 175 3.14 18.01 3.33
C ARG A 175 2.58 17.56 1.99
N ARG A 176 2.76 18.37 0.93
CA ARG A 176 2.35 18.01 -0.43
C ARG A 176 3.08 16.76 -0.91
N LEU A 177 4.37 16.64 -0.60
CA LEU A 177 5.17 15.43 -0.90
C LEU A 177 4.70 14.21 -0.11
N ASP A 178 4.44 14.35 1.19
CA ASP A 178 3.88 13.26 2.03
C ASP A 178 2.55 12.75 1.45
N THR A 179 1.59 13.65 1.19
CA THR A 179 0.30 13.28 0.58
C THR A 179 0.46 12.70 -0.83
N SER A 180 1.42 13.19 -1.61
CA SER A 180 1.75 12.61 -2.92
C SER A 180 2.34 11.21 -2.80
N GLY A 181 3.15 10.98 -1.77
CA GLY A 181 3.69 9.67 -1.42
C GLY A 181 2.60 8.65 -1.15
N ILE A 182 1.50 9.03 -0.46
CA ILE A 182 0.35 8.14 -0.23
C ILE A 182 -0.27 7.67 -1.55
N HIS A 183 -0.45 8.57 -2.52
CA HIS A 183 -0.99 8.22 -3.84
C HIS A 183 -0.02 7.36 -4.66
N PHE A 184 1.27 7.67 -4.62
CA PHE A 184 2.31 6.85 -5.22
C PHE A 184 2.29 5.43 -4.63
N SER A 185 2.26 5.32 -3.29
CA SER A 185 2.19 4.02 -2.62
C SER A 185 0.92 3.27 -2.96
N SER A 186 -0.23 3.96 -3.04
CA SER A 186 -1.51 3.34 -3.40
C SER A 186 -1.47 2.69 -4.78
N ALA A 187 -0.81 3.30 -5.77
CA ALA A 187 -0.64 2.69 -7.09
C ALA A 187 0.19 1.39 -7.02
N PHE A 188 1.30 1.40 -6.28
CA PHE A 188 2.14 0.22 -6.12
C PHE A 188 1.46 -0.89 -5.32
N ILE A 189 0.72 -0.55 -4.26
CA ILE A 189 -0.07 -1.52 -3.49
C ILE A 189 -1.18 -2.09 -4.36
N ALA A 190 -1.82 -1.30 -5.24
CA ALA A 190 -2.82 -1.81 -6.18
C ALA A 190 -2.24 -2.87 -7.15
N TYR A 191 -0.99 -2.72 -7.59
CA TYR A 191 -0.31 -3.82 -8.29
C TYR A 191 -0.06 -5.00 -7.35
N GLY A 192 0.48 -4.72 -6.16
CA GLY A 192 0.80 -5.69 -5.13
C GLY A 192 -0.36 -6.58 -4.72
N THR A 193 -1.59 -6.06 -4.75
CA THR A 193 -2.80 -6.80 -4.39
C THR A 193 -3.53 -7.39 -5.61
N SER A 194 -3.30 -6.91 -6.82
CA SER A 194 -3.97 -7.45 -8.01
C SER A 194 -3.12 -8.42 -8.83
N GLY A 195 -1.79 -8.28 -8.79
CA GLY A 195 -0.88 -8.95 -9.71
C GLY A 195 -1.06 -8.54 -11.19
N SER A 196 -1.88 -7.53 -11.48
CA SER A 196 -2.29 -7.16 -12.83
C SER A 196 -1.63 -5.85 -13.28
N LEU A 197 -0.83 -5.92 -14.35
CA LEU A 197 -0.18 -4.74 -14.91
C LEU A 197 -1.20 -3.73 -15.44
N THR A 198 -2.28 -4.20 -16.06
CA THR A 198 -3.37 -3.33 -16.52
C THR A 198 -3.99 -2.59 -15.35
N TYR A 199 -4.30 -3.29 -14.26
CA TYR A 199 -4.88 -2.68 -13.06
C TYR A 199 -3.93 -1.63 -12.44
N PHE A 200 -2.63 -1.92 -12.42
CA PHE A 200 -1.60 -0.98 -11.98
C PHE A 200 -1.56 0.28 -12.84
N VAL A 201 -1.56 0.17 -14.17
CA VAL A 201 -1.50 1.35 -15.06
C VAL A 201 -2.70 2.26 -14.84
N LEU A 202 -3.91 1.69 -14.74
CA LEU A 202 -5.12 2.48 -14.48
C LEU A 202 -5.03 3.22 -13.14
N ASN A 203 -4.60 2.51 -12.09
CA ASN A 203 -4.39 3.11 -10.76
C ASN A 203 -3.26 4.15 -10.75
N ALA A 204 -2.19 3.93 -11.51
CA ALA A 204 -1.08 4.85 -11.61
C ALA A 204 -1.50 6.16 -12.29
N ILE A 205 -2.28 6.09 -13.38
CA ILE A 205 -2.85 7.27 -14.05
C ILE A 205 -3.74 8.05 -13.07
N TYR A 206 -4.69 7.37 -12.42
CA TYR A 206 -5.57 7.99 -11.44
C TYR A 206 -4.79 8.67 -10.29
N ASN A 207 -3.86 7.95 -9.66
CA ASN A 207 -3.06 8.50 -8.56
C ASN A 207 -2.12 9.63 -9.02
N ALA A 208 -1.61 9.60 -10.26
CA ALA A 208 -0.83 10.71 -10.82
C ALA A 208 -1.66 11.99 -10.96
N VAL A 209 -2.94 11.87 -11.36
CA VAL A 209 -3.87 13.01 -11.38
C VAL A 209 -4.10 13.53 -9.95
N CYS A 210 -4.28 12.65 -8.97
CA CYS A 210 -4.42 13.04 -7.56
C CYS A 210 -3.15 13.72 -7.01
N ILE A 211 -1.96 13.25 -7.39
CA ILE A 211 -0.68 13.90 -7.05
C ILE A 211 -0.66 15.32 -7.61
N ARG A 212 -1.01 15.52 -8.89
CA ARG A 212 -1.10 16.85 -9.51
C ARG A 212 -2.00 17.79 -8.71
N PHE A 213 -3.13 17.29 -8.21
CA PHE A 213 -4.06 18.05 -7.37
C PHE A 213 -3.45 18.52 -6.04
N GLN A 214 -2.47 17.81 -5.47
CA GLN A 214 -1.77 18.24 -4.26
C GLN A 214 -0.89 19.48 -4.49
N PHE A 215 -0.48 19.72 -5.75
CA PHE A 215 0.36 20.85 -6.11
C PHE A 215 -0.41 22.08 -6.60
N GLU A 216 -1.75 22.03 -6.62
CA GLU A 216 -2.55 23.22 -6.95
C GLU A 216 -2.40 24.35 -5.92
N LYS A 217 -2.60 25.59 -6.36
CA LYS A 217 -2.50 26.77 -5.49
C LYS A 217 -3.57 26.76 -4.39
N LYS A 218 -4.80 26.36 -4.73
CA LYS A 218 -5.92 26.27 -3.79
C LYS A 218 -6.16 24.81 -3.38
N ILE A 219 -6.06 24.55 -2.09
CA ILE A 219 -6.29 23.21 -1.54
C ILE A 219 -7.79 22.99 -1.38
N ARG A 220 -8.29 21.84 -1.88
CA ARG A 220 -9.69 21.43 -1.79
C ARG A 220 -9.79 20.18 -0.89
N PRO A 221 -10.05 20.33 0.43
CA PRO A 221 -10.00 19.21 1.37
C PRO A 221 -10.95 18.05 1.05
N ILE A 222 -12.17 18.35 0.58
CA ILE A 222 -13.17 17.33 0.22
C ILE A 222 -12.64 16.48 -0.94
N ARG A 223 -12.23 17.10 -2.05
CA ARG A 223 -11.62 16.41 -3.19
C ARG A 223 -10.45 15.53 -2.74
N ASN A 224 -9.54 16.06 -1.93
CA ASN A 224 -8.37 15.30 -1.49
C ASN A 224 -8.77 14.07 -0.63
N ARG A 225 -9.79 14.20 0.23
CA ARG A 225 -10.32 13.07 1.01
C ARG A 225 -10.99 12.03 0.11
N THR A 226 -11.80 12.46 -0.86
CA THR A 226 -12.42 11.57 -1.84
C THR A 226 -11.34 10.84 -2.65
N CYS A 227 -10.29 11.56 -3.08
CA CYS A 227 -9.20 10.96 -3.82
C CYS A 227 -8.51 9.85 -3.04
N LEU A 228 -8.22 10.08 -1.76
CA LEU A 228 -7.62 9.10 -0.85
C LEU A 228 -8.54 7.89 -0.65
N LEU A 229 -9.83 8.12 -0.38
CA LEU A 229 -10.79 7.04 -0.19
C LEU A 229 -10.87 6.13 -1.42
N VAL A 230 -10.94 6.72 -2.62
CA VAL A 230 -10.95 5.96 -3.88
C VAL A 230 -9.64 5.19 -4.06
N SER A 231 -8.47 5.78 -3.76
CA SER A 231 -7.19 5.06 -3.79
C SER A 231 -7.18 3.84 -2.86
N MET A 232 -7.75 3.98 -1.66
CA MET A 232 -7.84 2.90 -0.67
C MET A 232 -8.79 1.78 -1.10
N LEU A 233 -9.95 2.15 -1.65
CA LEU A 233 -10.86 1.18 -2.25
C LEU A 233 -10.15 0.44 -3.38
N ALA A 234 -9.50 1.15 -4.28
CA ALA A 234 -8.85 0.55 -5.44
C ALA A 234 -7.76 -0.46 -5.06
N TYR A 235 -6.89 -0.19 -4.07
CA TYR A 235 -5.90 -1.21 -3.70
C TYR A 235 -6.46 -2.35 -2.83
N THR A 236 -7.63 -2.20 -2.19
CA THR A 236 -8.24 -3.27 -1.37
C THR A 236 -9.27 -4.12 -2.12
N THR A 237 -9.90 -3.60 -3.19
CA THR A 237 -10.86 -4.33 -4.02
C THR A 237 -10.29 -5.66 -4.58
N PRO A 238 -9.04 -5.73 -5.07
CA PRO A 238 -8.47 -7.00 -5.53
C PRO A 238 -8.41 -8.10 -4.45
N ILE A 239 -8.29 -7.73 -3.17
CA ILE A 239 -8.20 -8.68 -2.06
C ILE A 239 -9.52 -9.44 -1.90
N ILE A 240 -10.63 -8.70 -1.88
CA ILE A 240 -11.97 -9.30 -1.77
C ILE A 240 -12.37 -10.02 -3.07
N TRP A 241 -11.98 -9.49 -4.24
CA TRP A 241 -12.25 -10.12 -5.53
C TRP A 241 -11.59 -11.50 -5.66
N GLN A 242 -10.41 -11.67 -5.10
CA GLN A 242 -9.69 -12.95 -5.05
C GLN A 242 -10.21 -13.90 -3.97
N GLY A 243 -11.27 -13.52 -3.24
CA GLY A 243 -11.92 -14.37 -2.26
C GLY A 243 -11.26 -14.40 -0.88
N ASN A 244 -10.19 -13.62 -0.65
CA ASN A 244 -9.53 -13.56 0.66
C ASN A 244 -10.27 -12.61 1.63
N LYS A 245 -11.46 -13.03 2.04
CA LYS A 245 -12.37 -12.26 2.92
C LYS A 245 -11.75 -11.95 4.27
N THR A 246 -10.96 -12.88 4.83
CA THR A 246 -10.31 -12.71 6.13
C THR A 246 -9.26 -11.59 6.08
N CYS A 247 -8.35 -11.61 5.10
CA CYS A 247 -7.36 -10.55 4.91
C CYS A 247 -8.05 -9.20 4.69
N PHE A 248 -9.07 -9.15 3.82
CA PHE A 248 -9.85 -7.95 3.58
C PHE A 248 -10.50 -7.40 4.85
N ALA A 249 -11.18 -8.24 5.63
CA ALA A 249 -11.82 -7.84 6.88
C ALA A 249 -10.82 -7.35 7.93
N SER A 250 -9.67 -8.00 8.06
CA SER A 250 -8.60 -7.56 8.97
C SER A 250 -8.05 -6.19 8.56
N ILE A 251 -7.74 -5.99 7.28
CA ILE A 251 -7.25 -4.70 6.76
C ILE A 251 -8.30 -3.60 6.98
N TRP A 252 -9.57 -3.86 6.66
CA TRP A 252 -10.65 -2.88 6.84
C TRP A 252 -10.97 -2.57 8.29
N SER A 253 -10.80 -3.53 9.20
CA SER A 253 -10.95 -3.29 10.65
C SER A 253 -9.85 -2.36 11.16
N ILE A 254 -8.58 -2.62 10.78
CA ILE A 254 -7.45 -1.74 11.11
C ILE A 254 -7.66 -0.35 10.52
N LEU A 255 -8.08 -0.29 9.24
CA LEU A 255 -8.42 0.95 8.54
C LEU A 255 -9.50 1.76 9.24
N ALA A 256 -10.60 1.13 9.65
CA ALA A 256 -11.70 1.82 10.30
C ALA A 256 -11.23 2.50 11.59
N ILE A 257 -10.44 1.80 12.41
CA ILE A 257 -9.90 2.35 13.66
C ILE A 257 -8.88 3.47 13.37
N ALA A 258 -7.96 3.24 12.42
CA ALA A 258 -6.95 4.22 12.04
C ALA A 258 -7.60 5.50 11.49
N LEU A 259 -8.55 5.37 10.55
CA LEU A 259 -9.30 6.49 9.99
C LEU A 259 -10.12 7.21 11.05
N TRP A 260 -10.72 6.49 12.00
CA TRP A 260 -11.42 7.11 13.12
C TRP A 260 -10.46 7.96 13.97
N MET A 261 -9.28 7.43 14.33
CA MET A 261 -8.24 8.20 15.04
C MET A 261 -7.86 9.47 14.24
N PHE A 262 -7.60 9.33 12.95
CA PHE A 262 -7.21 10.44 12.09
C PHE A 262 -8.35 11.44 11.79
N ALA A 263 -9.60 11.01 11.77
CA ALA A 263 -10.73 11.86 11.46
C ALA A 263 -11.23 12.58 12.71
N ALA A 264 -11.44 11.85 13.81
CA ALA A 264 -12.07 12.36 15.02
C ALA A 264 -11.10 12.99 16.02
N TYR A 265 -9.79 12.68 15.94
CA TYR A 265 -8.78 13.18 16.89
C TYR A 265 -9.15 12.95 18.37
N PRO A 266 -9.59 11.72 18.79
CA PRO A 266 -10.12 11.48 20.14
C PRO A 266 -9.11 11.69 21.28
N ILE A 267 -7.81 11.73 20.98
CA ILE A 267 -6.73 11.97 21.95
C ILE A 267 -5.88 13.18 21.54
N GLY A 268 -6.50 14.14 20.83
CA GLY A 268 -5.87 15.35 20.33
C GLY A 268 -4.72 15.05 19.37
N GLY A 269 -3.62 15.80 19.47
CA GLY A 269 -2.48 15.65 18.55
C GLY A 269 -1.83 14.27 18.54
N TRP A 270 -2.06 13.42 19.55
CA TRP A 270 -1.56 12.04 19.59
C TRP A 270 -2.33 11.08 18.69
N SER A 271 -3.53 11.46 18.23
CA SER A 271 -4.34 10.59 17.38
C SER A 271 -3.67 10.30 16.04
N HIS A 272 -2.85 11.22 15.54
CA HIS A 272 -2.08 11.00 14.32
C HIS A 272 -0.96 9.95 14.54
N ALA A 273 -0.23 10.01 15.65
CA ALA A 273 0.75 8.99 16.00
C ALA A 273 0.07 7.62 16.20
N ALA A 274 -1.09 7.59 16.85
CA ALA A 274 -1.88 6.37 16.99
C ALA A 274 -2.33 5.81 15.63
N PHE A 275 -2.77 6.66 14.71
CA PHE A 275 -3.07 6.28 13.33
C PHE A 275 -1.89 5.54 12.67
N HIS A 276 -0.67 6.09 12.78
CA HIS A 276 0.55 5.46 12.25
C HIS A 276 0.83 4.10 12.90
N VAL A 277 0.62 3.96 14.21
CA VAL A 277 0.80 2.70 14.94
C VAL A 277 -0.18 1.63 14.44
N PHE A 278 -1.46 1.96 14.26
CA PHE A 278 -2.41 1.00 13.67
C PHE A 278 -1.99 0.58 12.26
N TRP A 279 -1.37 1.50 11.53
CA TRP A 279 -0.83 1.23 10.20
C TRP A 279 0.30 0.19 10.18
N TRP A 280 0.97 -0.09 11.31
CA TRP A 280 2.02 -1.12 11.38
C TRP A 280 1.52 -2.53 11.10
N PHE A 281 0.24 -2.78 11.32
CA PHE A 281 -0.36 -4.10 11.16
C PHE A 281 -0.79 -4.38 9.71
N VAL A 282 -0.77 -3.38 8.83
CA VAL A 282 -1.18 -3.53 7.43
C VAL A 282 -0.10 -4.16 6.54
N PRO A 283 1.19 -3.77 6.61
CA PRO A 283 2.24 -4.37 5.77
C PRO A 283 2.34 -5.90 5.86
N PRO A 284 2.32 -6.54 7.05
CA PRO A 284 2.32 -8.00 7.15
C PRO A 284 1.19 -8.65 6.34
N LEU A 285 -0.05 -8.16 6.52
CA LEU A 285 -1.23 -8.69 5.84
C LEU A 285 -1.15 -8.55 4.32
N LEU A 286 -0.67 -7.39 3.86
CA LEU A 286 -0.52 -7.10 2.43
C LEU A 286 0.59 -7.94 1.78
N LEU A 287 1.73 -8.09 2.45
CA LEU A 287 2.87 -8.87 1.94
C LEU A 287 2.54 -10.36 1.90
N GLU A 288 1.92 -10.91 2.94
CA GLU A 288 1.44 -12.31 2.96
C GLU A 288 0.40 -12.55 1.85
N PHE A 289 -0.55 -11.62 1.68
CA PHE A 289 -1.52 -11.70 0.60
C PHE A 289 -0.84 -11.68 -0.79
N ALA A 290 0.15 -10.81 -0.99
CA ALA A 290 0.92 -10.76 -2.24
C ALA A 290 1.65 -12.07 -2.55
N CYS A 291 2.13 -12.79 -1.53
CA CYS A 291 2.70 -14.13 -1.70
C CYS A 291 1.67 -15.16 -2.15
N SER A 292 0.37 -14.98 -1.83
CA SER A 292 -0.70 -15.90 -2.24
C SER A 292 -1.19 -15.71 -3.68
N LEU A 293 -0.75 -14.64 -4.37
CA LEU A 293 -1.21 -14.35 -5.73
C LEU A 293 -0.69 -15.39 -6.72
N PRO A 294 -1.49 -15.80 -7.73
CA PRO A 294 -1.04 -16.71 -8.78
C PRO A 294 0.24 -16.24 -9.49
N VAL A 295 0.36 -14.94 -9.76
CA VAL A 295 1.54 -14.35 -10.42
C VAL A 295 2.81 -14.37 -9.56
N SER A 296 2.70 -14.65 -8.26
CA SER A 296 3.83 -14.77 -7.35
C SER A 296 4.38 -16.20 -7.25
N GLN A 297 3.57 -17.21 -7.61
CA GLN A 297 3.90 -18.62 -7.33
C GLN A 297 5.13 -19.11 -8.08
N ASP A 298 5.29 -18.76 -9.36
CA ASP A 298 6.45 -19.18 -10.16
C ASP A 298 7.78 -18.75 -9.53
N GLN A 299 7.82 -17.54 -8.97
CA GLN A 299 9.02 -16.98 -8.35
C GLN A 299 9.27 -17.57 -6.94
N ILE A 300 8.21 -17.87 -6.19
CA ILE A 300 8.30 -18.56 -4.89
C ILE A 300 8.79 -20.00 -5.10
N LEU A 301 8.22 -20.72 -6.05
CA LEU A 301 8.65 -22.05 -6.46
C LEU A 301 10.13 -22.02 -6.83
N MET A 302 10.54 -21.06 -7.65
CA MET A 302 11.95 -20.90 -8.02
C MET A 302 12.85 -20.72 -6.79
N ALA A 303 12.47 -19.88 -5.83
CA ALA A 303 13.24 -19.70 -4.59
C ALA A 303 13.37 -21.00 -3.79
N ALA A 304 12.27 -21.74 -3.64
CA ALA A 304 12.26 -23.05 -2.98
C ALA A 304 13.19 -24.06 -3.69
N ARG A 305 13.25 -24.07 -5.03
CA ARG A 305 14.20 -24.93 -5.75
C ARG A 305 15.65 -24.54 -5.51
N CYS A 306 15.92 -23.24 -5.41
CA CYS A 306 17.25 -22.71 -5.18
C CYS A 306 17.74 -22.88 -3.73
N SER A 307 16.86 -23.17 -2.77
CA SER A 307 17.20 -23.42 -1.37
C SER A 307 17.53 -24.89 -1.07
N MET A 308 17.14 -25.82 -1.95
CA MET A 308 17.42 -27.25 -1.75
C MET A 308 18.92 -27.57 -1.86
N PRO A 309 19.46 -28.41 -0.96
CA PRO A 309 20.82 -28.92 -1.09
C PRO A 309 20.94 -29.74 -2.37
N ARG A 310 22.07 -29.61 -3.07
CA ARG A 310 22.38 -30.48 -4.21
C ARG A 310 22.91 -31.80 -3.68
N GLU A 311 22.33 -32.90 -4.14
CA GLU A 311 22.98 -34.20 -4.02
C GLU A 311 24.23 -34.17 -4.92
N GLU A 312 25.41 -34.24 -4.30
CA GLU A 312 26.70 -34.35 -4.97
C GLU A 312 27.03 -35.81 -5.31
#